data_AF-A0A2S3VUH8-F1
#
_entry.id   AF-A0A2S3VUH8-F1
#
_cell.length_a   1.000
_cell.length_b   1.000
_cell.length_c   1.000
_cell.angle_alpha   90.00
_cell.angle_beta   90.00
_cell.angle_gamma   90.00
#
_symmetry.space_group_name_H-M   'P 1'
#
loop_
_entity.id
_entity.type
_entity.pdbx_description
1 polymer ?
#
loop_
_entity_poly.entity_id
_entity_poly.type
_entity_poly.pdbx_seq_one_letter_code
_entity_poly.pdbx_strand_id
1 'polypeptide(L)'
;MSAPITRTSGQGTISAIRDVKVESVSTTFAMVMPEGGRCTLAIRIGPNKTAEGSACFMVGDAVRYTLTQGLDGTSLKVQDLVKSGVDNWVT
;
A
#
# COMPACT_ATOMS: atom_id res chain seq x y z
N MET A 1 16.86 12.51 -18.60
CA MET A 1 16.67 13.23 -17.31
C MET A 1 15.45 12.62 -16.64
N SER A 2 15.60 11.99 -15.47
CA SER A 2 14.44 11.50 -14.72
C SER A 2 13.68 12.69 -14.16
N ALA A 3 12.36 12.73 -14.39
CA ALA A 3 11.52 13.80 -13.86
C ALA A 3 11.60 13.80 -12.32
N PRO A 4 11.68 14.97 -11.67
CA PRO A 4 11.68 15.04 -10.22
C PRO A 4 10.35 14.48 -9.68
N ILE A 5 10.46 13.57 -8.72
CA ILE A 5 9.33 12.96 -8.03
C ILE A 5 9.39 13.33 -6.55
N THR A 6 8.25 13.74 -5.99
CA THR A 6 8.12 13.93 -4.55
C THR A 6 7.68 12.61 -3.93
N ARG A 7 8.44 12.10 -2.97
CA ARG A 7 8.13 10.86 -2.24
C ARG A 7 7.76 11.21 -0.81
N THR A 8 6.56 10.81 -0.38
CA THR A 8 6.05 11.07 0.97
C THR A 8 5.52 9.77 1.57
N SER A 9 5.68 9.59 2.88
CA SER A 9 5.08 8.47 3.61
C SER A 9 3.68 8.84 4.10
N GLY A 10 2.70 7.96 3.86
CA GLY A 10 1.35 8.06 4.42
C GLY A 10 1.07 6.95 5.44
N GLN A 11 0.05 7.19 6.26
CA GLN A 11 -0.49 6.23 7.22
C GLN A 11 -2.00 6.09 7.03
N GLY A 12 -2.52 4.91 7.36
CA GLY A 12 -3.94 4.63 7.24
C GLY A 12 -4.31 3.27 7.82
N THR A 13 -5.59 2.93 7.69
CA THR A 13 -6.14 1.64 8.14
C THR A 13 -6.74 0.88 6.96
N ILE A 14 -6.50 -0.42 6.87
CA ILE A 14 -7.14 -1.26 5.86
C ILE A 14 -8.64 -1.37 6.15
N SER A 15 -9.46 -0.87 5.23
CA SER A 15 -10.92 -0.94 5.29
C SER A 15 -11.49 -2.18 4.57
N ALA A 16 -10.80 -2.68 3.55
CA ALA A 16 -11.20 -3.88 2.81
C ALA A 16 -9.99 -4.49 2.08
N ILE A 17 -10.11 -5.78 1.76
CA ILE A 17 -9.19 -6.49 0.85
C ILE A 17 -10.00 -6.97 -0.35
N ARG A 18 -9.43 -6.83 -1.55
CA ARG A 18 -10.08 -7.17 -2.82
C ARG A 18 -9.13 -7.93 -3.72
N ASP A 19 -9.51 -9.15 -4.08
CA ASP A 19 -8.86 -9.89 -5.15
C ASP A 19 -9.45 -9.48 -6.50
N VAL A 20 -8.57 -9.07 -7.40
CA VAL A 20 -8.91 -8.69 -8.77
C VAL A 20 -8.23 -9.70 -9.68
N LYS A 21 -9.05 -10.43 -10.44
CA LYS A 21 -8.57 -11.38 -11.44
C LYS A 21 -8.90 -10.85 -12.83
N VAL A 22 -7.89 -10.72 -13.67
CA VAL A 22 -8.02 -10.38 -15.08
C VAL A 22 -7.38 -11.52 -15.85
N GLU A 23 -8.20 -12.31 -16.55
CA GLU A 23 -7.77 -13.52 -17.25
C GLU A 23 -7.01 -14.50 -16.34
N SER A 24 -5.71 -14.72 -16.59
CA SER A 24 -4.82 -15.58 -15.80
C SER A 24 -4.10 -14.84 -14.66
N VAL A 25 -4.18 -13.51 -14.62
CA VAL A 25 -3.46 -12.69 -13.64
C VAL A 25 -4.36 -12.39 -12.44
N SER A 26 -3.95 -12.85 -11.26
CA SER A 26 -4.58 -12.51 -9.98
C SER A 26 -3.75 -11.46 -9.25
N THR A 27 -4.39 -10.41 -8.74
CA THR A 27 -3.74 -9.39 -7.92
C THR A 27 -4.65 -8.99 -6.77
N THR A 28 -4.10 -8.95 -5.56
CA THR A 28 -4.82 -8.54 -4.36
C THR A 28 -4.52 -7.07 -4.05
N PHE A 29 -5.55 -6.30 -3.70
CA PHE A 29 -5.45 -4.91 -3.29
C PHE A 29 -5.95 -4.73 -1.86
N ALA A 30 -5.22 -3.95 -1.07
CA ALA A 30 -5.68 -3.40 0.18
C ALA A 30 -6.33 -2.04 -0.07
N MET A 31 -7.56 -1.87 0.40
CA MET A 31 -8.27 -0.60 0.39
C MET A 31 -7.95 0.13 1.70
N VAL A 32 -7.11 1.16 1.64
CA VAL A 32 -6.61 1.89 2.81
C VAL A 32 -7.35 3.21 2.96
N MET A 33 -7.89 3.46 4.15
CA MET A 33 -8.39 4.77 4.56
C MET A 33 -7.24 5.57 5.18
N PRO A 34 -6.76 6.65 4.54
CA PRO A 34 -5.70 7.48 5.10
C PRO A 34 -6.13 8.18 6.38
N GLU A 35 -5.20 8.37 7.32
CA GLU A 35 -5.44 9.22 8.48
C GLU A 35 -5.67 10.67 8.04
N GLY A 36 -6.84 11.24 8.34
CA GLY A 36 -7.24 12.58 7.90
C GLY A 36 -7.66 12.70 6.43
N GLY A 37 -7.66 11.59 5.67
CA GLY A 37 -8.09 11.57 4.27
C GLY A 37 -9.60 11.37 4.11
N ARG A 38 -10.16 11.85 2.99
CA ARG A 38 -11.56 11.60 2.60
C ARG A 38 -11.74 10.46 1.60
N CYS A 39 -10.67 10.03 0.94
CA CYS A 39 -10.73 9.06 -0.15
C CYS A 39 -9.92 7.80 0.18
N THR A 40 -10.50 6.64 -0.12
CA THR A 40 -9.83 5.34 0.01
C THR A 40 -8.78 5.15 -1.07
N LEU A 41 -7.59 4.67 -0.69
CA LEU A 41 -6.51 4.33 -1.61
C LEU A 41 -6.54 2.82 -1.88
N ALA A 42 -6.50 2.44 -3.15
CA ALA A 42 -6.28 1.05 -3.54
C ALA A 42 -4.78 0.80 -3.69
N ILE A 43 -4.20 0.01 -2.80
CA ILE A 43 -2.77 -0.27 -2.78
C ILE A 43 -2.56 -1.75 -3.08
N ARG A 44 -1.78 -2.04 -4.12
CA ARG A 44 -1.46 -3.42 -4.50
C ARG A 44 -0.69 -4.09 -3.37
N ILE A 45 -1.21 -5.19 -2.85
CA ILE A 45 -0.42 -6.12 -2.05
C ILE A 45 0.47 -6.83 -3.06
N GLY A 46 1.76 -6.46 -3.08
CA GLY A 46 2.70 -6.93 -4.09
C GLY A 46 2.78 -8.47 -4.17
N PRO A 47 3.39 -9.02 -5.23
CA PRO A 47 3.68 -10.45 -5.31
C PRO A 47 4.68 -10.91 -4.22
N ASN A 48 5.32 -9.97 -3.52
CA ASN A 48 6.21 -10.18 -2.37
C ASN A 48 5.42 -10.59 -1.12
N LYS A 49 4.86 -11.78 -1.21
CA LYS A 49 4.58 -12.63 -0.05
C LYS A 49 5.93 -13.12 0.51
N THR A 50 6.03 -13.36 1.82
CA THR A 50 7.24 -13.96 2.44
C THR A 50 7.63 -15.27 1.75
N ALA A 51 8.81 -15.83 2.04
CA ALA A 51 9.17 -17.18 1.57
C ALA A 51 8.13 -18.26 1.99
N GLU A 52 7.30 -17.97 2.99
CA GLU A 52 6.13 -18.76 3.43
C GLU A 52 4.79 -18.32 2.80
N GLY A 53 4.80 -17.36 1.88
CA GLY A 53 3.60 -16.97 1.14
C GLY A 53 2.73 -15.91 1.80
N SER A 54 3.19 -15.17 2.82
CA SER A 54 2.32 -14.23 3.53
C SER A 54 2.71 -12.76 3.40
N ALA A 55 1.74 -11.93 3.03
CA ALA A 55 1.65 -10.57 3.53
C ALA A 55 0.36 -10.56 4.36
N CYS A 56 0.49 -10.75 5.68
CA CYS A 56 -0.60 -10.99 6.64
C CYS A 56 -1.49 -9.76 6.89
N PHE A 57 -1.96 -9.09 5.86
CA PHE A 57 -2.84 -7.93 6.01
C PHE A 57 -4.27 -8.38 6.29
N MET A 58 -4.92 -7.71 7.24
CA MET A 58 -6.31 -7.90 7.62
C MET A 58 -7.02 -6.55 7.62
N VAL A 59 -8.34 -6.58 7.45
CA VAL A 59 -9.17 -5.39 7.69
C VAL A 59 -8.99 -4.94 9.14
N GLY A 60 -8.74 -3.65 9.34
CA GLY A 60 -8.41 -3.07 10.64
C GLY A 60 -6.91 -2.92 10.90
N ASP A 61 -6.02 -3.51 10.10
CA ASP A 61 -4.58 -3.28 10.25
C ASP A 61 -4.23 -1.81 9.99
N ALA A 62 -3.49 -1.22 10.93
CA ALA A 62 -2.79 0.04 10.71
C ALA A 62 -1.60 -0.21 9.78
N VAL A 63 -1.45 0.63 8.76
CA VAL A 63 -0.45 0.46 7.71
C VAL A 63 0.23 1.78 7.36
N ARG A 64 1.48 1.67 6.90
CA ARG A 64 2.23 2.76 6.25
C ARG A 64 2.39 2.44 4.77
N TYR A 65 2.49 3.48 3.96
CA TYR A 65 2.69 3.36 2.52
C TYR A 65 3.48 4.54 1.97
N THR A 66 4.02 4.37 0.78
CA THR A 66 4.68 5.44 0.02
C THR A 66 3.72 6.04 -0.99
N LEU A 67 3.58 7.36 -0.97
CA LEU A 67 3.00 8.18 -2.03
C LEU A 67 4.13 8.77 -2.86
N THR A 68 4.07 8.57 -4.17
CA THR A 68 4.97 9.23 -5.11
C THR A 68 4.12 10.10 -6.02
N GLN A 69 4.42 11.40 -6.05
CA GLN A 69 3.73 12.38 -6.89
C GLN A 69 4.69 12.96 -7.93
N GLY A 70 4.29 12.97 -9.19
CA GLY A 70 4.97 13.75 -10.24
C GLY A 70 4.83 15.25 -9.98
N LEU A 71 5.82 16.06 -10.39
CA LEU A 71 5.79 17.52 -10.23
C LEU A 71 4.57 18.20 -10.87
N ASP A 72 4.00 17.58 -11.91
CA ASP A 72 2.78 18.00 -12.58
C ASP A 72 1.52 17.81 -11.70
N GLY A 73 1.65 17.14 -10.56
CA GLY A 73 0.56 16.88 -9.61
C GLY A 73 -0.44 15.81 -10.06
N THR A 74 -0.43 15.47 -11.35
CA THR A 74 -1.42 14.59 -12.00
C THR A 74 -1.18 13.11 -11.76
N SER A 75 0.07 12.70 -11.53
CA SER A 75 0.45 11.30 -11.37
C SER A 75 0.70 10.96 -9.90
N LEU A 76 -0.31 10.38 -9.25
CA LEU A 76 -0.19 9.83 -7.90
C LEU A 76 0.00 8.32 -7.96
N LYS A 77 1.12 7.82 -7.43
CA LYS A 77 1.36 6.40 -7.24
C LYS A 77 1.41 6.08 -5.76
N VAL A 78 0.75 4.99 -5.38
CA VAL A 78 0.74 4.50 -4.00
C VAL A 78 1.29 3.07 -3.99
N GLN A 79 2.30 2.83 -3.16
CA GLN A 79 3.05 1.57 -3.12
C GLN A 79 3.69 1.33 -1.75
N ASP A 80 4.47 0.25 -1.62
CA ASP A 80 5.26 -0.08 -0.43
C ASP A 80 4.42 -0.19 0.86
N LEU A 81 3.30 -0.91 0.78
CA LEU A 81 2.41 -1.15 1.92
C LEU A 81 3.10 -2.00 3.00
N VAL A 82 3.16 -1.50 4.23
CA VAL A 82 3.75 -2.20 5.39
C VAL A 82 2.86 -2.05 6.62
N LYS A 83 2.83 -3.01 7.55
CA LYS A 83 2.10 -2.84 8.81
C LYS A 83 2.77 -1.78 9.68
N SER A 84 1.96 -0.93 10.30
CA SER A 84 2.40 0.04 11.31
C SER A 84 2.48 -0.68 12.65
N GLY A 85 3.65 -0.67 13.30
CA GLY A 85 3.83 -1.29 14.63
C GLY A 85 4.42 -2.71 14.63
N VAL A 86 4.83 -3.26 13.47
CA VAL A 86 5.87 -4.31 13.47
C VAL A 86 7.21 -3.61 13.65
N ASP A 87 7.43 -3.15 14.89
CA ASP A 87 8.77 -2.83 15.34
C ASP A 87 9.56 -4.14 15.22
N ASN A 88 10.75 -4.08 14.61
CA ASN A 88 11.64 -5.22 14.52
C ASN A 88 12.11 -5.55 15.95
N TRP A 89 11.27 -6.22 16.75
CA TRP A 89 11.74 -6.88 17.96
C TRP A 89 12.38 -8.19 17.52
N VAL A 90 13.66 -8.11 17.17
CA VAL A 90 14.56 -9.22 17.42
C VAL A 90 15.78 -8.68 18.14
N THR A 91 15.84 -9.11 19.40
CA THR A 91 16.88 -9.04 20.43
C THR A 91 18.26 -9.40 19.94
#